data_AF-A0A6I4YXJ0-F1
#
_entry.id   AF-A0A6I4YXJ0-F1
#
_cell.length_a   1.000
_cell.length_b   1.000
_cell.length_c   1.000
_cell.angle_alpha   90.00
_cell.angle_beta   90.00
_cell.angle_gamma   90.00
#
_symmetry.space_group_name_H-M   'P 1'
#
loop_
_entity.id
_entity.type
_entity.pdbx_description
1 polymer ?
#
loop_
_entity_poly.entity_id
_entity_poly.type
_entity_poly.pdbx_seq_one_letter_code
_entity_poly.pdbx_strand_id
1 'polypeptide(L)'
;MTKGTTLTGGIAVDLLLSLIERVEHLEEERTAITTEIKTIFTEAKHAGFDVKIMKQLINIRSCDQKEIDAYEELLTTYRRALRI
;
A
#
# COMPACT_ATOMS: atom_id res chain seq x y z
N MET A 1 20.01 23.49 -27.78
CA MET A 1 19.30 24.78 -27.69
C MET A 1 18.53 24.78 -26.39
N THR A 2 18.91 25.66 -25.47
CA THR A 2 18.38 25.77 -24.10
C THR A 2 16.89 26.08 -24.16
N LYS A 3 16.03 25.12 -23.76
CA LYS A 3 14.62 25.41 -23.48
C LYS A 3 14.61 26.47 -22.38
N GLY A 4 14.30 27.71 -22.77
CA GLY A 4 14.26 28.84 -21.88
C GLY A 4 13.16 28.62 -20.85
N THR A 5 13.51 28.79 -19.58
CA THR A 5 12.57 28.77 -18.47
C THR A 5 11.48 29.80 -18.72
N THR A 6 10.31 29.36 -19.16
CA THR A 6 9.13 30.21 -19.32
C THR A 6 8.64 30.56 -17.92
N LEU A 7 9.05 31.74 -17.44
CA LEU A 7 8.62 32.31 -16.16
C LEU A 7 7.25 32.98 -16.34
N THR A 8 6.18 32.22 -16.15
CA THR A 8 4.82 32.78 -16.07
C THR A 8 4.51 33.07 -14.60
N GLY A 9 4.51 34.35 -14.20
CA GLY A 9 4.13 34.78 -12.85
C GLY A 9 5.10 34.41 -11.72
N GLY A 10 6.38 34.17 -12.02
CA GLY A 10 7.40 33.81 -11.01
C GLY A 10 7.46 32.31 -10.69
N ILE A 11 6.66 31.49 -11.37
CA ILE A 11 6.70 30.03 -11.25
C ILE A 11 7.59 29.47 -12.36
N ALA A 12 8.55 28.62 -12.00
CA ALA A 12 9.33 27.86 -12.96
C ALA A 12 8.45 26.76 -13.57
N VAL A 13 7.80 27.07 -14.70
CA VAL A 13 6.82 26.18 -15.36
C VAL A 13 7.43 24.82 -15.70
N ASP A 14 8.70 24.77 -16.12
CA ASP A 14 9.40 23.52 -16.42
C ASP A 14 9.57 22.61 -15.19
N LEU A 15 9.79 23.19 -14.01
CA LEU A 15 9.89 22.42 -12.76
C LEU A 15 8.52 21.85 -12.37
N LEU A 16 7.47 22.65 -12.52
CA LEU A 16 6.11 22.20 -12.24
C LEU A 16 5.71 21.05 -13.15
N LEU A 17 5.96 21.16 -14.47
CA LEU A 17 5.71 20.07 -15.43
C LEU A 17 6.48 18.80 -15.06
N SER A 18 7.78 18.93 -14.75
CA SER A 18 8.60 17.76 -14.34
C SER A 18 8.08 17.09 -13.08
N LEU A 19 7.59 17.85 -12.10
CA LEU A 19 6.99 17.28 -10.88
C LEU A 19 5.67 16.56 -11.19
N ILE A 20 4.81 17.15 -12.03
CA ILE A 20 3.53 16.55 -12.43
C ILE A 20 3.78 15.22 -13.18
N GLU A 21 4.65 15.23 -14.19
CA GLU A 21 4.97 14.02 -14.98
C GLU A 21 5.48 12.88 -14.10
N ARG A 22 6.33 13.19 -13.10
CA ARG A 22 6.83 12.18 -12.15
C ARG A 22 5.71 11.60 -11.28
N VAL A 23 4.76 12.43 -10.84
CA VAL A 23 3.63 11.97 -10.04
C VAL A 23 2.67 11.15 -10.90
N GLU A 24 2.37 11.57 -12.12
CA GLU A 24 1.51 10.82 -13.05
C GLU A 24 2.07 9.43 -13.34
N HIS A 25 3.38 9.32 -13.58
CA HIS A 25 4.03 8.03 -13.76
C HIS A 25 3.87 7.12 -12.53
N LEU A 26 4.11 7.65 -11.32
CA LEU A 26 3.93 6.90 -10.08
C LEU A 26 2.46 6.48 -9.85
N GLU A 27 1.50 7.32 -10.23
CA GLU A 27 0.07 7.01 -10.14
C GLU A 27 -0.32 5.89 -11.11
N GLU A 28 0.23 5.87 -12.32
CA GLU A 28 0.07 4.79 -13.29
C GLU A 28 0.66 3.47 -12.76
N GLU A 29 1.90 3.49 -12.27
CA GLU A 29 2.55 2.32 -11.67
C GLU A 29 1.76 1.78 -10.47
N ARG A 30 1.32 2.66 -9.57
CA ARG A 30 0.48 2.29 -8.41
C ARG A 30 -0.82 1.64 -8.87
N THR A 31 -1.44 2.15 -9.93
CA THR A 31 -2.69 1.61 -10.46
C THR A 31 -2.49 0.23 -11.09
N ALA A 32 -1.40 0.03 -11.82
CA ALA A 32 -1.02 -1.26 -12.37
C ALA A 32 -0.82 -2.31 -11.26
N ILE A 33 0.00 -1.98 -10.24
CA ILE A 33 0.26 -2.85 -9.08
C ILE A 33 -1.05 -3.18 -8.34
N THR A 34 -1.88 -2.17 -8.10
CA THR A 34 -3.16 -2.37 -7.40
C THR A 34 -4.09 -3.30 -8.17
N THR A 35 -4.07 -3.21 -9.50
CA THR A 35 -4.88 -4.07 -10.37
C THR A 35 -4.38 -5.51 -10.33
N GLU A 36 -3.07 -5.71 -10.39
CA GLU A 36 -2.46 -7.04 -10.26
C GLU A 36 -2.78 -7.70 -8.91
N ILE A 37 -2.67 -6.95 -7.80
CA ILE A 37 -3.05 -7.42 -6.46
C ILE A 37 -4.53 -7.85 -6.42
N LYS A 38 -5.43 -7.09 -7.07
CA LYS A 38 -6.86 -7.44 -7.15
C LYS A 38 -7.08 -8.74 -7.94
N THR A 39 -6.33 -8.95 -9.02
CA THR A 39 -6.38 -10.19 -9.80
C THR A 39 -5.99 -11.39 -8.93
N ILE A 40 -4.88 -11.31 -8.18
CA ILE A 40 -4.43 -12.37 -7.27
C ILE A 40 -5.50 -12.69 -6.22
N PHE A 41 -6.10 -11.68 -5.59
CA PHE A 41 -7.18 -11.92 -4.63
C PHE A 41 -8.43 -12.54 -5.29
N THR A 42 -8.70 -12.20 -6.54
CA THR A 42 -9.80 -12.78 -7.30
C THR A 42 -9.52 -14.25 -7.62
N GLU A 43 -8.31 -14.60 -8.03
CA GLU A 43 -7.88 -15.99 -8.22
C GLU A 43 -7.97 -16.80 -6.93
N ALA A 44 -7.47 -16.24 -5.82
CA ALA A 44 -7.55 -16.87 -4.51
C ALA A 44 -9.01 -17.16 -4.10
N LYS A 45 -9.92 -16.22 -4.39
CA LYS A 45 -11.35 -16.42 -4.16
C LYS A 45 -11.92 -17.57 -5.00
N HIS A 46 -11.55 -17.68 -6.27
CA HIS A 46 -11.98 -18.80 -7.13
C HIS A 46 -11.39 -20.15 -6.68
N ALA A 47 -10.19 -20.14 -6.11
CA ALA A 47 -9.55 -21.31 -5.50
C ALA A 47 -10.16 -21.70 -4.13
N GLY A 48 -11.10 -20.91 -3.60
CA GLY A 48 -11.82 -21.19 -2.35
C GLY A 48 -11.20 -20.59 -1.09
N PHE A 49 -10.23 -19.68 -1.21
CA PHE A 49 -9.64 -19.00 -0.06
C PHE A 49 -10.46 -17.78 0.38
N ASP A 50 -10.47 -17.50 1.69
CA ASP A 50 -11.06 -16.28 2.25
C ASP A 50 -10.08 -15.10 2.10
N VAL A 51 -10.41 -14.18 1.20
CA VAL A 51 -9.64 -12.97 0.90
C VAL A 51 -9.47 -12.06 2.13
N LYS A 52 -10.43 -12.01 3.06
CA LYS A 52 -10.32 -11.19 4.27
C LYS A 52 -9.23 -11.74 5.20
N ILE A 53 -9.22 -13.06 5.39
CA ILE A 53 -8.20 -13.73 6.21
C ILE A 53 -6.82 -13.58 5.56
N MET A 54 -6.71 -13.72 4.24
CA MET A 54 -5.44 -13.51 3.54
C MET A 54 -4.89 -12.09 3.74
N LYS A 55 -5.73 -11.06 3.67
CA LYS A 55 -5.31 -9.67 3.94
C LYS A 55 -4.82 -9.48 5.37
N GLN A 56 -5.50 -10.08 6.34
CA GLN A 56 -5.03 -10.07 7.73
C GLN A 56 -3.67 -10.75 7.87
N LEU A 57 -3.48 -11.89 7.22
CA LEU A 57 -2.22 -12.62 7.24
C LEU A 57 -1.07 -11.80 6.61
N ILE A 58 -1.30 -11.11 5.50
CA ILE A 58 -0.30 -10.22 4.89
C ILE A 58 0.09 -9.10 5.85
N ASN A 59 -0.89 -8.48 6.53
CA ASN A 59 -0.62 -7.41 7.50
C ASN A 59 0.20 -7.93 8.69
N ILE A 60 -0.18 -9.10 9.24
CA ILE A 60 0.57 -9.75 10.32
C ILE A 60 2.00 -10.03 9.84
N ARG A 61 2.17 -10.63 8.66
CA ARG A 61 3.50 -10.94 8.09
C ARG A 61 4.36 -9.71 7.78
N SER A 62 3.76 -8.54 7.62
CA SER A 62 4.48 -7.29 7.38
C SER A 62 4.95 -6.61 8.66
N CYS A 63 4.47 -7.05 9.83
CA CYS A 63 4.81 -6.49 11.13
C CYS A 63 6.07 -7.17 11.69
N ASP A 64 6.78 -6.53 12.63
CA ASP A 64 7.93 -7.17 13.29
C ASP A 64 7.43 -8.36 14.12
N GLN A 65 8.08 -9.52 13.97
CA GLN A 65 7.75 -10.74 14.70
C GLN A 65 7.66 -10.49 16.21
N LYS A 66 8.54 -9.65 16.76
CA LYS A 66 8.52 -9.33 18.20
C LYS A 66 7.27 -8.56 18.63
N GLU A 67 6.79 -7.66 17.79
CA GLU A 67 5.57 -6.89 18.07
C GLU A 67 4.33 -7.78 17.98
N ILE A 68 4.32 -8.72 17.02
CA ILE A 68 3.25 -9.72 16.88
C ILE A 68 3.19 -10.60 18.13
N ASP A 69 4.32 -11.16 18.55
CA ASP A 69 4.38 -12.07 19.70
C ASP A 69 3.88 -11.37 20.99
N ALA A 70 4.33 -10.13 21.23
CA ALA A 70 3.89 -9.33 22.38
C ALA A 70 2.38 -9.01 22.33
N TYR A 71 1.86 -8.69 21.14
CA TYR A 71 0.44 -8.43 20.93
C TYR A 71 -0.39 -9.71 21.17
N GLU A 72 0.05 -10.86 20.66
CA GLU A 72 -0.63 -12.15 20.86
C GLU A 72 -0.65 -12.59 22.33
N GLU A 73 0.43 -12.36 23.07
CA GLU A 73 0.50 -12.65 24.52
C GLU A 73 -0.51 -11.80 25.31
N LEU A 74 -0.55 -10.50 25.04
CA LEU A 74 -1.52 -9.56 25.62
C LEU A 74 -2.96 -9.97 25.28
N LEU A 75 -3.21 -10.28 24.02
CA LEU A 75 -4.54 -10.63 23.53
C LEU A 75 -5.02 -11.96 24.14
N THR A 76 -4.12 -12.94 24.29
CA THR A 76 -4.39 -14.20 25.00
C THR A 76 -4.72 -13.95 26.47
N THR A 77 -3.98 -13.07 27.13
CA THR A 77 -4.24 -12.69 28.53
C THR A 77 -5.62 -12.07 28.69
N TYR A 78 -6.01 -11.15 27.80
CA TYR A 78 -7.32 -10.51 27.83
C TYR A 78 -8.47 -11.48 27.51
N ARG A 79 -8.30 -12.36 26.53
CA ARG A 79 -9.29 -13.41 26.23
C ARG A 79 -9.53 -14.30 27.44
N ARG A 80 -8.46 -14.75 28.09
CA ARG A 80 -8.53 -15.54 29.33
C ARG A 80 -9.26 -14.79 30.45
N ALA A 81 -8.99 -13.49 30.62
CA ALA A 81 -9.66 -12.66 31.61
C ALA A 81 -11.17 -12.52 31.33
N LEU A 82 -11.55 -12.36 30.06
CA LEU A 82 -12.93 -12.22 29.61
C LEU A 82 -13.67 -13.56 29.45
N ARG A 83 -12.98 -14.70 29.60
CA ARG A 83 -13.50 -16.07 29.39
C ARG A 83 -14.12 -16.27 28.00
N ILE A 84 -13.50 -15.68 26.99
CA ILE A 84 -13.81 -15.89 25.57
C ILE A 84 -12.69 -16.64 24.87
#